data_AF-A0A9P0MLN4-F1
#
_entry.id   AF-A0A9P0MLN4-F1
#
_cell.length_a   1.000
_cell.length_b   1.000
_cell.length_c   1.000
_cell.angle_alpha   90.00
_cell.angle_beta   90.00
_cell.angle_gamma   90.00
#
_symmetry.space_group_name_H-M   'P 1'
#
loop_
_entity.id
_entity.type
_entity.pdbx_description
1 polymer ?
#
loop_
_entity_poly.entity_id
_entity_poly.type
_entity_poly.pdbx_seq_one_letter_code
_entity_poly.pdbx_strand_id
1 'polypeptide(L)'
;MKFYTCVSRLFDQMLELGDQKPALYKLAANWEFDECHSIERARKFIREGLLIHKESKLLFKEAFSLELSYINQKMEQSKEQGENEHNNSLIDPLIEGNLAEVIYNSAVKTISNVSFLIDMLNIAQEYSFTSSLQDKILEMMRSKYPKEEVTWDTLARRELELRGTLKERIGKCISVYENGIRNVPTRKMWSLYLNYVLEINEDLTTLPTYKKKCLKNVFETAHKENMLSEKHYLLWVKKAENVDTCKVLQWGTENLCLSSKLWSWRLRYHLGKSDSEGVRAVLKEISSNPDIPDQVNLWLLVLRCYQIIDSNEAERLWDEGVKDPIVGAVLKGRYIEWLAMKKGNYIWMRYIKFVAQESKGSKPKITKVYDQAVQTLESELVDVFISEYRLNEAEILRSNRRLLTQL
;
A
#
# COMPACT_ATOMS: atom_id res chain seq x y z
N MET A 1 0.96 50.90 9.80
CA MET A 1 1.43 51.00 11.20
C MET A 1 0.35 50.73 12.25
N LYS A 2 -0.79 51.44 12.30
CA LYS A 2 -1.79 51.27 13.39
C LYS A 2 -2.44 49.88 13.46
N PHE A 3 -2.58 49.17 12.34
CA PHE A 3 -3.20 47.85 12.30
C PHE A 3 -2.30 46.77 12.94
N TYR A 4 -1.02 46.74 12.57
CA TYR A 4 -0.02 45.81 13.11
C TYR A 4 0.09 45.90 14.63
N THR A 5 0.15 47.12 15.18
CA THR A 5 0.26 47.33 16.63
C THR A 5 -1.02 46.96 17.39
N CYS A 6 -2.20 47.07 16.77
CA CYS A 6 -3.45 46.59 17.36
C CYS A 6 -3.47 45.06 17.45
N VAL A 7 -3.04 44.36 16.40
CA VAL A 7 -3.01 42.89 16.39
C VAL A 7 -1.99 42.34 17.39
N SER A 8 -0.78 42.92 17.47
CA SER A 8 0.20 42.57 18.51
C SER A 8 -0.36 42.73 19.92
N ARG A 9 -1.08 43.84 20.20
CA ARG A 9 -1.75 44.07 21.49
C ARG A 9 -2.89 43.09 21.75
N LEU A 10 -3.62 42.68 20.72
CA LEU A 10 -4.66 41.66 20.86
C LEU A 10 -4.04 40.31 21.25
N PHE A 11 -2.89 39.93 20.69
CA PHE A 11 -2.19 38.72 21.12
C PHE A 11 -1.72 38.80 22.57
N ASP A 12 -1.14 39.93 22.99
CA ASP A 12 -0.77 40.16 24.39
C ASP A 12 -2.00 39.97 25.33
N GLN A 13 -3.13 40.59 24.98
CA GLN A 13 -4.38 40.49 25.76
C GLN A 13 -4.98 39.08 25.75
N MET A 14 -4.96 38.39 24.60
CA MET A 14 -5.50 37.03 24.48
C MET A 14 -4.67 36.02 25.28
N LEU A 15 -3.35 36.19 25.32
CA LEU A 15 -2.47 35.38 26.16
C LEU A 15 -2.74 35.65 27.65
N GLU A 16 -2.98 36.90 28.06
CA GLU A 16 -3.35 37.23 29.45
C GLU A 16 -4.72 36.68 29.89
N LEU A 17 -5.69 36.55 28.98
CA LEU A 17 -7.11 36.29 29.32
C LEU A 17 -7.54 34.81 29.38
N GLY A 18 -6.66 33.85 29.10
CA GLY A 18 -6.85 32.49 29.62
C GLY A 18 -7.32 31.42 28.64
N ASP A 19 -6.59 31.22 27.55
CA ASP A 19 -6.43 29.87 27.00
C ASP A 19 -5.02 29.79 26.39
N GLN A 20 -4.03 29.50 27.26
CA GLN A 20 -2.60 29.56 26.98
C GLN A 20 -2.14 28.45 26.03
N LYS A 21 -2.91 28.09 25.00
CA LYS A 21 -2.61 26.96 24.12
C LYS A 21 -1.30 27.20 23.37
N PRO A 22 -0.46 26.17 23.18
CA PRO A 22 0.74 26.27 22.35
C PRO A 22 0.51 26.86 20.95
N ALA A 23 -0.67 26.62 20.37
CA ALA A 23 -1.04 27.16 19.06
C ALA A 23 -1.17 28.69 19.04
N LEU A 24 -1.63 29.31 20.14
CA LEU A 24 -1.79 30.76 20.23
C LEU A 24 -0.42 31.46 20.29
N TYR A 25 0.51 30.90 21.05
CA TYR A 25 1.91 31.34 21.09
C TYR A 25 2.60 31.23 19.74
N LYS A 26 2.41 30.12 19.02
CA LYS A 26 2.88 29.96 17.65
C LYS A 26 2.31 31.06 16.74
N LEU A 27 0.99 31.29 16.78
CA LEU A 27 0.35 32.27 15.90
C LEU A 27 0.83 33.70 16.19
N ALA A 28 0.99 34.06 17.46
CA ALA A 28 1.56 35.34 17.88
C ALA A 28 3.01 35.51 17.41
N ALA A 29 3.85 34.47 17.55
CA ALA A 29 5.23 34.51 17.09
C ALA A 29 5.35 34.68 15.57
N ASN A 30 4.52 33.97 14.80
CA ASN A 30 4.53 34.04 13.34
C ASN A 30 4.06 35.40 12.86
N TRP A 31 3.00 35.96 13.47
CA TRP A 31 2.57 37.33 13.17
C TRP A 31 3.67 38.36 13.40
N GLU A 32 4.38 38.28 14.53
CA GLU A 32 5.46 39.22 14.84
C GLU A 32 6.65 39.08 13.89
N PHE A 33 6.94 37.86 13.43
CA PHE A 33 8.05 37.59 12.52
C PHE A 33 7.71 37.99 11.08
N ASP A 34 6.58 37.50 10.56
CA ASP A 34 6.19 37.65 9.15
C ASP A 34 5.71 39.08 8.85
N GLU A 35 4.85 39.64 9.72
CA GLU A 35 4.15 40.91 9.45
C GLU A 35 4.80 42.10 10.13
N CYS A 36 5.41 41.90 11.30
CA CYS A 36 6.04 42.98 12.07
C CYS A 36 7.57 43.01 11.96
N HIS A 37 8.17 42.02 11.29
CA HIS A 37 9.62 41.86 11.10
C HIS A 37 10.42 41.95 12.42
N SER A 38 9.81 41.55 13.54
CA SER A 38 10.40 41.64 14.88
C SER A 38 10.76 40.25 15.41
N ILE A 39 12.01 39.83 15.16
CA ILE A 39 12.54 38.56 15.68
C ILE A 39 12.57 38.54 17.22
N GLU A 40 12.78 39.68 17.87
CA GLU A 40 12.85 39.80 19.33
C GLU A 40 11.48 39.53 19.99
N ARG A 41 10.40 40.09 19.44
CA ARG A 41 9.04 39.83 19.92
C ARG A 41 8.62 38.40 19.61
N ALA A 42 8.94 37.88 18.43
CA ALA A 42 8.68 36.48 18.09
C ALA A 42 9.38 35.51 19.06
N ARG A 43 10.68 35.73 19.34
CA ARG A 43 11.44 34.96 20.34
C ARG A 43 10.86 35.08 21.75
N LYS A 44 10.36 36.26 22.13
CA LYS A 44 9.72 36.47 23.44
C LYS A 44 8.48 35.59 23.59
N PHE A 45 7.56 35.62 22.63
CA PHE A 45 6.36 34.79 22.66
C PHE A 45 6.68 33.29 22.69
N ILE A 46 7.65 32.84 21.89
CA ILE A 46 8.08 31.43 21.90
C ILE A 46 8.67 31.04 23.27
N ARG A 47 9.50 31.90 23.88
CA ARG A 47 10.08 31.64 25.22
C ARG A 47 9.01 31.57 26.29
N GLU A 48 8.06 32.50 26.31
CA GLU A 48 6.93 32.48 27.24
C GLU A 48 6.09 31.20 27.06
N GLY A 49 5.82 30.84 25.81
CA GLY A 49 5.13 29.59 25.47
C GLY A 49 5.87 28.35 25.96
N LEU A 50 7.20 28.28 25.80
CA LEU A 50 8.02 27.15 26.26
C LEU A 50 8.20 27.11 27.78
N LEU A 51 8.08 28.24 28.48
CA LEU A 51 8.08 28.26 29.95
C LEU A 51 6.82 27.60 30.52
N ILE A 52 5.68 27.79 29.86
CA ILE A 52 4.39 27.23 30.26
C ILE A 52 4.24 25.79 29.75
N HIS A 53 4.59 25.57 28.47
CA HIS A 53 4.47 24.27 27.78
C HIS A 53 5.83 23.67 27.45
N LYS A 54 6.54 23.27 28.49
CA LYS A 54 7.93 22.77 28.42
C LYS A 54 8.12 21.58 27.50
N GLU A 55 7.09 20.76 27.26
CA GLU A 55 7.15 19.55 26.42
C GLU A 55 6.44 19.72 25.07
N SER A 56 6.04 20.94 24.71
CA SER A 56 5.30 21.17 23.46
C SER A 56 6.18 20.99 22.23
N LYS A 57 5.98 19.86 21.54
CA LYS A 57 6.56 19.59 20.22
C LYS A 57 6.30 20.72 19.22
N LEU A 58 5.11 21.32 19.27
CA LEU A 58 4.72 22.39 18.35
C LEU A 58 5.59 23.64 18.54
N LEU A 59 5.81 24.06 19.79
CA LEU A 59 6.59 25.26 20.09
C LEU A 59 8.08 25.07 19.82
N PHE A 60 8.64 23.89 20.09
CA PHE A 60 10.03 23.63 19.71
C PHE A 60 10.23 23.62 18.20
N LYS A 61 9.29 23.04 17.43
CA LYS A 61 9.34 23.10 15.96
C LYS A 61 9.29 24.55 15.47
N GLU A 62 8.37 25.35 16.01
CA GLU A 62 8.26 26.75 15.60
C GLU A 62 9.50 27.56 15.99
N ALA A 63 10.01 27.38 17.21
CA ALA A 63 11.24 28.01 17.67
C ALA A 63 12.42 27.69 16.73
N PHE A 64 12.54 26.43 16.35
CA PHE A 64 13.59 25.95 15.45
C PHE A 64 13.44 26.53 14.04
N SER A 65 12.23 26.48 13.49
CA SER A 65 11.91 27.03 12.16
C SER A 65 12.14 28.53 12.10
N LEU A 66 11.75 29.27 13.14
CA LEU A 66 11.92 30.71 13.26
C LEU A 66 13.39 31.13 13.23
N GLU A 67 14.26 30.39 13.92
CA GLU A 67 15.70 30.71 13.91
C GLU A 67 16.33 30.41 12.54
N LEU A 68 15.95 29.30 11.90
CA LEU A 68 16.47 28.97 10.58
C LEU A 68 15.96 29.94 9.49
N SER A 69 14.70 30.34 9.54
CA SER A 69 14.13 31.32 8.61
C SER A 69 14.78 32.69 8.78
N TYR A 70 15.02 33.13 10.03
CA TYR A 70 15.73 34.38 10.30
C TYR A 70 17.16 34.37 9.76
N ILE A 71 17.91 33.27 9.95
CA ILE A 71 19.25 33.12 9.38
C ILE A 71 19.19 33.18 7.85
N ASN A 72 18.22 32.49 7.23
CA ASN A 72 18.07 32.51 5.77
C ASN A 72 17.78 33.91 5.24
N GLN A 73 16.84 34.65 5.85
CA GLN A 73 16.55 36.04 5.50
C GLN A 73 17.80 36.93 5.60
N LYS A 74 18.62 36.73 6.63
CA LYS A 74 19.89 37.47 6.78
C LYS A 74 20.89 37.12 5.69
N MET A 75 21.03 35.85 5.33
CA MET A 75 21.91 35.43 4.23
C MET A 75 21.44 36.00 2.87
N GLU A 76 20.14 36.06 2.62
CA GLU A 76 19.57 36.65 1.41
C GLU A 76 19.82 38.17 1.36
N GLN A 77 19.55 38.87 2.46
CA GLN A 77 19.84 40.31 2.60
C GLN A 77 21.32 40.63 2.35
N SER A 78 22.24 39.81 2.87
CA SER A 78 23.68 40.02 2.66
C SER A 78 24.11 39.75 1.21
N LYS A 79 23.45 38.84 0.49
CA LYS A 79 23.71 38.61 -0.94
C LYS A 79 23.22 39.77 -1.80
N GLU A 80 22.09 40.37 -1.44
CA GLU A 80 21.52 41.53 -2.12
C GLU A 80 22.32 42.82 -1.86
N GLN A 81 22.93 42.95 -0.67
CA GLN A 81 23.67 44.14 -0.25
C GLN A 81 25.18 44.11 -0.64
N GLY A 82 25.63 43.10 -1.40
CA GLY A 82 27.04 42.76 -1.50
C GLY A 82 27.66 42.61 -2.89
N GLU A 83 27.38 43.54 -3.82
CA GLU A 83 28.37 44.01 -4.82
C GLU A 83 28.93 45.42 -4.50
N ASN A 84 28.46 46.10 -3.43
CA ASN A 84 28.98 47.43 -3.08
C ASN A 84 29.37 47.56 -1.60
N GLU A 85 30.68 47.72 -1.40
CA GLU A 85 31.38 48.43 -0.32
C GLU A 85 31.22 47.95 1.14
N HIS A 86 32.25 47.22 1.58
CA HIS A 86 33.10 47.55 2.74
C HIS A 86 32.45 48.29 3.94
N ASN A 87 31.43 47.68 4.55
CA ASN A 87 31.10 47.93 5.96
C ASN A 87 31.25 46.63 6.76
N ASN A 88 32.43 46.47 7.35
CA ASN A 88 32.65 45.60 8.50
C ASN A 88 31.81 46.12 9.67
N SER A 89 30.55 45.67 9.76
CA SER A 89 29.80 45.65 11.02
C SER A 89 28.67 44.63 10.95
N LEU A 90 28.92 43.50 11.62
CA LEU A 90 27.93 42.66 12.31
C LEU A 90 27.13 41.66 11.46
N ILE A 91 27.83 40.80 10.73
CA ILE A 91 27.45 39.38 10.76
C ILE A 91 28.33 38.78 11.86
N ASP A 92 27.83 38.82 13.09
CA ASP A 92 28.52 38.19 14.22
C ASP A 92 28.62 36.67 13.93
N PRO A 93 29.83 36.10 13.81
CA PRO A 93 30.01 34.65 13.64
C PRO A 93 29.35 33.84 14.77
N LEU A 94 29.02 34.49 15.90
CA LEU A 94 28.31 33.88 17.01
C LEU A 94 26.83 33.53 16.71
N ILE A 95 26.22 34.16 15.70
CA ILE A 95 24.81 33.98 15.26
C ILE A 95 24.71 32.96 14.09
N GLU A 96 25.80 32.26 13.75
CA GLU A 96 25.79 31.16 12.78
C GLU A 96 25.12 29.91 13.38
N GLY A 97 23.81 29.70 13.18
CA GLY A 97 23.13 28.41 13.45
C GLY A 97 23.11 27.92 14.91
N ASN A 98 23.86 28.55 15.80
CA ASN A 98 24.05 28.15 17.19
C ASN A 98 22.74 28.20 17.97
N LEU A 99 21.87 29.17 17.68
CA LEU A 99 20.61 29.29 18.42
C LEU A 99 19.61 28.18 18.01
N ALA A 100 19.52 27.86 16.72
CA ALA A 100 18.76 26.70 16.24
C ALA A 100 19.31 25.40 16.82
N GLU A 101 20.63 25.26 16.90
CA GLU A 101 21.28 24.12 17.53
C GLU A 101 21.02 24.04 19.05
N VAL A 102 21.06 25.17 19.77
CA VAL A 102 20.74 25.23 21.21
C VAL A 102 19.29 24.84 21.46
N ILE A 103 18.36 25.35 20.64
CA ILE A 103 16.93 24.98 20.69
C ILE A 103 16.78 23.48 20.44
N TYR A 104 17.44 22.94 19.41
CA TYR A 104 17.45 21.52 19.13
C TYR A 104 17.97 20.69 20.33
N ASN A 105 19.13 21.03 20.88
CA ASN A 105 19.72 20.34 22.03
C ASN A 105 18.82 20.40 23.27
N SER A 106 18.10 21.50 23.48
CA SER A 106 17.07 21.63 24.53
C SER A 106 15.87 20.73 24.24
N ALA A 107 15.40 20.72 23.00
CA ALA A 107 14.23 19.96 22.57
C ALA A 107 14.46 18.44 22.70
N VAL A 108 15.64 17.94 22.32
CA VAL A 108 15.96 16.50 22.38
C VAL A 108 16.12 15.98 23.81
N LYS A 109 16.54 16.83 24.74
CA LYS A 109 16.57 16.50 26.18
C LYS A 109 15.17 16.31 26.75
N THR A 110 14.22 17.12 26.27
CA THR A 110 12.86 17.17 26.80
C THR A 110 11.91 16.22 26.07
N ILE A 111 12.05 16.08 24.76
CA ILE A 111 11.19 15.27 23.89
C ILE A 111 11.95 14.03 23.43
N SER A 112 11.52 12.87 23.92
CA SER A 112 12.00 11.55 23.50
C SER A 112 11.07 10.94 22.45
N ASN A 113 11.13 11.41 21.19
CA ASN A 113 10.35 10.84 20.10
C ASN A 113 11.07 10.91 18.74
N VAL A 114 11.13 9.80 18.00
CA VAL A 114 11.73 9.73 16.65
C VAL A 114 11.01 10.63 15.64
N SER A 115 9.68 10.62 15.64
CA SER A 115 8.88 11.47 14.73
C SER A 115 9.23 12.93 14.91
N PHE A 116 9.49 13.38 16.14
CA PHE A 116 9.92 14.76 16.38
C PHE A 116 11.29 15.07 15.78
N LEU A 117 12.26 14.14 15.87
CA LEU A 117 13.57 14.33 15.23
C LEU A 117 13.47 14.38 13.70
N ILE A 118 12.59 13.56 13.10
CA ILE A 118 12.31 13.60 11.66
C ILE A 118 11.70 14.93 11.27
N ASP A 119 10.74 15.44 12.04
CA ASP A 119 10.15 16.74 11.78
C ASP A 119 11.20 17.86 11.81
N MET A 120 12.12 17.82 12.77
CA MET A 120 13.23 18.78 12.87
C MET A 120 14.22 18.63 11.71
N LEU A 121 14.48 17.41 11.26
CA LEU A 121 15.32 17.15 10.09
C LEU A 121 14.68 17.70 8.81
N ASN A 122 13.38 17.48 8.60
CA ASN A 122 12.65 17.99 7.44
C ASN A 122 12.72 19.52 7.38
N ILE A 123 12.50 20.21 8.51
CA ILE A 123 12.64 21.67 8.59
C ILE A 123 14.08 22.07 8.26
N ALA A 124 15.09 21.38 8.79
CA ALA A 124 16.48 21.70 8.50
C ALA A 124 16.82 21.51 7.01
N GLN A 125 16.30 20.47 6.36
CA GLN A 125 16.56 20.14 4.95
C GLN A 125 16.12 21.22 3.96
N GLU A 126 15.16 22.07 4.32
CA GLU A 126 14.73 23.21 3.50
C GLU A 126 15.86 24.24 3.29
N TYR A 127 16.86 24.25 4.18
CA TYR A 127 17.92 25.24 4.21
C TYR A 127 19.29 24.63 3.86
N SER A 128 19.91 25.10 2.78
CA SER A 128 21.19 24.57 2.29
C SER A 128 22.36 24.65 3.29
N PHE A 129 22.36 25.64 4.18
CA PHE A 129 23.43 25.89 5.15
C PHE A 129 23.38 24.99 6.39
N THR A 130 22.31 24.21 6.60
CA THR A 130 22.11 23.43 7.84
C THR A 130 22.74 22.03 7.79
N SER A 131 23.62 21.75 6.82
CA SER A 131 24.19 20.41 6.62
C SER A 131 24.81 19.81 7.89
N SER A 132 25.54 20.62 8.67
CA SER A 132 26.14 20.18 9.95
C SER A 132 25.10 19.84 11.02
N LEU A 133 24.00 20.57 11.05
CA LEU A 133 22.88 20.34 11.97
C LEU A 133 22.09 19.09 11.58
N GLN A 134 21.90 18.86 10.28
CA GLN A 134 21.29 17.64 9.75
C GLN A 134 22.11 16.40 10.17
N ASP A 135 23.44 16.46 10.06
CA ASP A 135 24.33 15.36 10.49
C ASP A 135 24.20 15.08 12.00
N LYS A 136 24.11 16.12 12.83
CA LYS A 136 23.87 15.98 14.28
C LYS A 136 22.50 15.35 14.60
N ILE A 137 21.46 15.71 13.84
CA ILE A 137 20.12 15.11 14.01
C ILE A 137 20.16 13.61 13.67
N LEU A 138 20.81 13.26 12.57
CA LEU A 138 20.95 11.87 12.13
C LEU A 138 21.79 11.02 13.08
N GLU A 139 22.88 11.56 13.62
CA GLU A 139 23.69 10.89 14.65
C GLU A 139 22.87 10.64 15.92
N MET A 140 22.08 11.64 16.33
CA MET A 140 21.17 11.51 17.49
C MET A 140 20.11 10.43 17.25
N MET A 141 19.51 10.38 16.07
CA MET A 141 18.54 9.33 15.70
C MET A 141 19.19 7.95 15.76
N ARG A 142 20.39 7.79 15.18
CA ARG A 142 21.16 6.54 15.19
C ARG A 142 21.50 6.07 16.60
N SER A 143 21.89 6.99 17.48
CA SER A 143 22.31 6.67 18.86
C SER A 143 21.10 6.35 19.76
N LYS A 144 20.06 7.19 19.73
CA LYS A 144 18.92 7.09 20.65
C LYS A 144 17.86 6.09 20.19
N TYR A 145 17.73 5.86 18.89
CA TYR A 145 16.68 5.01 18.31
C TYR A 145 17.20 4.05 17.23
N PRO A 146 18.20 3.20 17.54
CA PRO A 146 18.76 2.24 16.59
C PRO A 146 17.79 1.11 16.23
N LYS A 147 16.76 0.87 17.04
CA LYS A 147 15.76 -0.19 16.84
C LYS A 147 14.55 0.23 16.01
N GLU A 148 14.44 1.52 15.70
CA GLU A 148 13.31 2.09 14.97
C GLU A 148 13.60 2.05 13.47
N GLU A 149 12.71 1.44 12.67
CA GLU A 149 12.98 1.26 11.24
C GLU A 149 13.10 2.59 10.49
N VAL A 150 12.33 3.59 10.94
CA VAL A 150 12.30 4.92 10.33
C VAL A 150 13.66 5.63 10.47
N THR A 151 14.43 5.32 11.52
CA THR A 151 15.80 5.84 11.69
C THR A 151 16.68 5.40 10.52
N TRP A 152 16.61 4.12 10.15
CA TRP A 152 17.43 3.55 9.09
C TRP A 152 16.98 4.01 7.70
N ASP A 153 15.66 4.12 7.46
CA ASP A 153 15.13 4.69 6.21
C ASP A 153 15.55 6.15 6.02
N THR A 154 15.46 6.96 7.07
CA THR A 154 15.90 8.37 7.04
C THR A 154 17.41 8.48 6.74
N LEU A 155 18.23 7.70 7.44
CA LEU A 155 19.69 7.66 7.21
C LEU A 155 20.02 7.22 5.78
N ALA A 156 19.34 6.21 5.26
CA ALA A 156 19.61 5.71 3.92
C ALA A 156 19.20 6.71 2.84
N ARG A 157 18.06 7.38 2.98
CA ARG A 157 17.59 8.38 2.01
C ARG A 157 18.48 9.61 1.95
N ARG A 158 19.08 10.02 3.07
CA ARG A 158 20.06 11.12 3.11
C ARG A 158 21.25 10.91 2.19
N GLU A 159 21.72 9.67 2.04
CA GLU A 159 22.90 9.35 1.22
C GLU A 159 22.71 9.71 -0.27
N LEU A 160 21.45 9.87 -0.75
CA LEU A 160 21.16 10.33 -2.11
C LEU A 160 21.48 11.82 -2.34
N GLU A 161 21.37 12.63 -1.29
CA GLU A 161 21.56 14.09 -1.33
C GLU A 161 23.04 14.47 -1.23
N LEU A 162 23.89 13.54 -0.78
CA LEU A 162 25.32 13.78 -0.59
C LEU A 162 26.09 13.84 -1.90
N ARG A 163 27.29 14.42 -1.85
CA ARG A 163 28.19 14.52 -3.00
C ARG A 163 28.70 13.15 -3.43
N GLY A 164 28.81 12.95 -4.74
CA GLY A 164 29.36 11.74 -5.35
C GLY A 164 28.66 11.35 -6.65
N THR A 165 29.14 10.30 -7.31
CA THR A 165 28.44 9.74 -8.47
C THR A 165 27.11 9.12 -8.02
N LEU A 166 26.11 9.05 -8.92
CA LEU A 166 24.82 8.44 -8.61
C LEU A 166 24.98 6.98 -8.16
N LYS A 167 25.94 6.26 -8.75
CA LYS A 167 26.25 4.86 -8.41
C LYS A 167 26.75 4.73 -6.97
N GLU A 168 27.67 5.59 -6.54
CA GLU A 168 28.20 5.58 -5.17
C GLU A 168 27.12 5.92 -4.16
N ARG A 169 26.28 6.92 -4.44
CA ARG A 169 25.15 7.30 -3.58
C ARG A 169 24.20 6.14 -3.36
N ILE A 170 23.75 5.49 -4.45
CA ILE A 170 22.87 4.30 -4.36
C ILE A 170 23.56 3.18 -3.58
N GLY A 171 24.85 2.94 -3.83
CA GLY A 171 25.63 1.93 -3.10
C GLY A 171 25.68 2.19 -1.58
N LYS A 172 25.89 3.45 -1.17
CA LYS A 172 25.87 3.84 0.24
C LYS A 172 24.47 3.68 0.85
N CYS A 173 23.42 4.09 0.15
CA CYS A 173 22.04 3.89 0.59
C CYS A 173 21.76 2.41 0.87
N ILE A 174 22.13 1.54 -0.07
CA ILE A 174 21.98 0.08 0.06
C ILE A 174 22.74 -0.44 1.28
N SER A 175 23.98 0.00 1.48
CA SER A 175 24.77 -0.41 2.66
C SER A 175 24.12 0.01 3.98
N VAL A 176 23.51 1.20 4.05
CA VAL A 176 22.76 1.64 5.22
C VAL A 176 21.53 0.76 5.46
N TYR A 177 20.77 0.42 4.41
CA TYR A 177 19.65 -0.51 4.54
C TYR A 177 20.09 -1.92 4.95
N GLU A 178 21.19 -2.44 4.40
CA GLU A 178 21.76 -3.74 4.78
C GLU A 178 22.19 -3.76 6.26
N ASN A 179 22.75 -2.66 6.77
CA ASN A 179 23.02 -2.51 8.19
C ASN A 179 21.72 -2.42 9.01
N GLY A 180 20.70 -1.73 8.49
CA GLY A 180 19.41 -1.60 9.15
C GLY A 180 18.67 -2.93 9.29
N ILE A 181 18.64 -3.78 8.26
CA ILE A 181 18.01 -5.11 8.35
C ILE A 181 18.76 -6.05 9.31
N ARG A 182 20.09 -5.88 9.48
CA ARG A 182 20.88 -6.65 10.45
C ARG A 182 20.58 -6.24 11.89
N ASN A 183 20.33 -4.96 12.12
CA ASN A 183 20.00 -4.44 13.47
C ASN A 183 18.51 -4.61 13.80
N VAL A 184 17.64 -4.47 12.79
CA VAL A 184 16.17 -4.47 12.91
C VAL A 184 15.57 -5.39 11.84
N PRO A 185 15.63 -6.73 12.03
CA PRO A 185 15.14 -7.71 11.06
C PRO A 185 13.61 -7.83 11.11
N THR A 186 12.89 -6.75 10.84
CA THR A 186 11.42 -6.71 10.82
C THR A 186 10.89 -6.67 9.39
N ARG A 187 9.68 -7.20 9.17
CA ARG A 187 8.99 -7.10 7.86
C ARG A 187 8.84 -5.65 7.39
N LYS A 188 8.66 -4.71 8.33
CA LYS A 188 8.55 -3.28 8.05
C LYS A 188 9.86 -2.70 7.53
N MET A 189 10.99 -3.05 8.15
CA MET A 189 12.32 -2.64 7.70
C MET A 189 12.62 -3.14 6.28
N TRP A 190 12.31 -4.42 6.02
CA TRP A 190 12.41 -5.00 4.68
C TRP A 190 11.49 -4.31 3.67
N SER A 191 10.28 -3.94 4.07
CA SER A 191 9.36 -3.21 3.19
C SER A 191 9.89 -1.83 2.81
N LEU A 192 10.50 -1.09 3.74
CA LEU A 192 11.12 0.20 3.45
C LEU A 192 12.28 0.04 2.46
N TYR A 193 13.15 -0.95 2.68
CA TYR A 193 14.26 -1.22 1.77
C TYR A 193 13.78 -1.63 0.37
N LEU A 194 12.79 -2.53 0.28
CA LEU A 194 12.22 -2.97 -0.99
C LEU A 194 11.53 -1.81 -1.75
N ASN A 195 10.78 -0.96 -1.04
CA ASN A 195 10.14 0.22 -1.64
C ASN A 195 11.20 1.19 -2.18
N TYR A 196 12.28 1.45 -1.43
CA TYR A 196 13.39 2.28 -1.92
C TYR A 196 14.01 1.71 -3.21
N VAL A 197 14.31 0.41 -3.24
CA VAL A 197 14.91 -0.20 -4.45
C VAL A 197 13.93 -0.20 -5.63
N LEU A 198 12.62 -0.27 -5.37
CA LEU A 198 11.60 -0.09 -6.40
C LEU A 198 11.56 1.36 -6.92
N GLU A 199 11.57 2.36 -6.04
CA GLU A 199 11.58 3.80 -6.38
C GLU A 199 12.76 4.14 -7.31
N ILE A 200 13.99 3.69 -6.97
CA ILE A 200 15.15 3.96 -7.84
C ILE A 200 15.08 3.25 -9.20
N ASN A 201 14.26 2.21 -9.33
CA ASN A 201 14.03 1.47 -10.58
C ASN A 201 12.84 2.01 -11.40
N GLU A 202 12.15 3.05 -10.93
CA GLU A 202 11.12 3.73 -11.72
C GLU A 202 11.75 4.54 -12.85
N ASP A 203 12.91 5.16 -12.61
CA ASP A 203 13.70 5.85 -13.61
C ASP A 203 14.94 5.02 -14.01
N LEU A 204 14.91 4.48 -15.23
CA LEU A 204 15.99 3.68 -15.82
C LEU A 204 16.82 4.47 -16.84
N THR A 205 16.65 5.78 -16.95
CA THR A 205 17.48 6.63 -17.85
C THR A 205 18.96 6.56 -17.47
N THR A 206 19.24 6.41 -16.19
CA THR A 206 20.59 6.38 -15.61
C THR A 206 20.87 5.05 -14.93
N LEU A 207 22.01 4.43 -15.23
CA LEU A 207 22.49 3.17 -14.61
C LEU A 207 21.48 2.00 -14.62
N PRO A 208 20.82 1.68 -15.74
CA PRO A 208 19.74 0.69 -15.77
C PRO A 208 20.19 -0.72 -15.36
N THR A 209 21.36 -1.16 -15.80
CA THR A 209 21.90 -2.50 -15.47
C THR A 209 22.21 -2.63 -13.99
N TYR A 210 22.75 -1.58 -13.37
CA TYR A 210 23.07 -1.55 -11.95
C TYR A 210 21.80 -1.55 -11.09
N LYS A 211 20.85 -0.66 -11.40
CA LYS A 211 19.55 -0.57 -10.68
C LYS A 211 18.76 -1.88 -10.75
N LYS A 212 18.69 -2.50 -11.92
CA LYS A 212 18.05 -3.81 -12.12
C LYS A 212 18.76 -4.92 -11.32
N LYS A 213 20.09 -4.90 -11.25
CA LYS A 213 20.86 -5.85 -10.43
C LYS A 213 20.54 -5.67 -8.94
N CYS A 214 20.48 -4.43 -8.45
CA CYS A 214 20.08 -4.14 -7.07
C CYS A 214 18.67 -4.66 -6.77
N LEU A 215 17.72 -4.44 -7.68
CA LEU A 215 16.35 -4.96 -7.57
C LEU A 215 16.33 -6.49 -7.46
N LYS A 216 17.00 -7.18 -8.38
CA LYS A 216 17.07 -8.64 -8.35
C LYS A 216 17.64 -9.16 -7.03
N ASN A 217 18.78 -8.60 -6.60
CA ASN A 217 19.47 -9.04 -5.39
C ASN A 217 18.62 -8.83 -4.13
N VAL A 218 17.96 -7.68 -3.97
CA VAL A 218 17.19 -7.40 -2.75
C VAL A 218 15.97 -8.31 -2.64
N PHE A 219 15.29 -8.59 -3.76
CA PHE A 219 14.12 -9.47 -3.76
C PHE A 219 14.51 -10.93 -3.49
N GLU A 220 15.59 -11.42 -4.10
CA GLU A 220 16.11 -12.76 -3.81
C GLU A 220 16.55 -12.91 -2.34
N THR A 221 17.19 -11.88 -1.77
CA THR A 221 17.60 -11.90 -0.36
C THR A 221 16.40 -11.82 0.58
N ALA A 222 15.44 -10.93 0.32
CA ALA A 222 14.21 -10.81 1.11
C ALA A 222 13.38 -12.10 1.08
N HIS A 223 13.39 -12.82 -0.05
CA HIS A 223 12.75 -14.13 -0.15
C HIS A 223 13.42 -15.17 0.74
N LYS A 224 14.75 -15.28 0.70
CA LYS A 224 15.52 -16.23 1.53
C LYS A 224 15.26 -16.01 3.03
N GLU A 225 15.10 -14.76 3.43
CA GLU A 225 14.78 -14.38 4.82
C GLU A 225 13.28 -14.52 5.16
N ASN A 226 12.43 -14.92 4.21
CA ASN A 226 10.97 -15.02 4.37
C ASN A 226 10.29 -13.70 4.80
N MET A 227 10.81 -12.57 4.31
CA MET A 227 10.35 -11.22 4.69
C MET A 227 9.51 -10.53 3.61
N LEU A 228 9.27 -11.19 2.48
CA LEU A 228 8.41 -10.68 1.42
C LEU A 228 6.94 -10.72 1.83
N SER A 229 6.20 -9.69 1.41
CA SER A 229 4.73 -9.64 1.55
C SER A 229 4.07 -9.98 0.22
N GLU A 230 2.75 -10.22 0.24
CA GLU A 230 1.94 -10.42 -0.96
C GLU A 230 2.17 -9.31 -2.00
N LYS A 231 2.19 -8.04 -1.56
CA LYS A 231 2.46 -6.89 -2.43
C LYS A 231 3.83 -7.01 -3.09
N HIS A 232 4.86 -7.41 -2.33
CA HIS A 232 6.22 -7.51 -2.85
C HIS A 232 6.35 -8.63 -3.89
N TYR A 233 5.79 -9.83 -3.66
CA TYR A 233 5.81 -10.90 -4.68
C TYR A 233 5.15 -10.47 -6.00
N LEU A 234 4.01 -9.77 -5.92
CA LEU A 234 3.33 -9.26 -7.11
C LEU A 234 4.13 -8.18 -7.83
N LEU A 235 4.83 -7.32 -7.08
CA LEU A 235 5.72 -6.32 -7.67
C LEU A 235 6.96 -6.96 -8.28
N TRP A 236 7.50 -8.01 -7.68
CA TRP A 236 8.62 -8.77 -8.21
C TRP A 236 8.30 -9.30 -9.61
N VAL A 237 7.16 -9.96 -9.77
CA VAL A 237 6.69 -10.49 -11.07
C VAL A 237 6.46 -9.39 -12.10
N LYS A 238 5.94 -8.22 -11.69
CA LYS A 238 5.60 -7.13 -12.61
C LYS A 238 6.79 -6.29 -13.05
N LYS A 239 7.75 -6.07 -12.17
CA LYS A 239 8.81 -5.05 -12.34
C LYS A 239 10.19 -5.63 -12.64
N ALA A 240 10.45 -6.88 -12.26
CA ALA A 240 11.76 -7.47 -12.50
C ALA A 240 11.82 -8.14 -13.88
N GLU A 241 12.83 -7.76 -14.67
CA GLU A 241 13.10 -8.39 -15.96
C GLU A 241 13.87 -9.70 -15.80
N ASN A 242 13.68 -10.63 -16.74
CA ASN A 242 14.36 -11.94 -16.78
C ASN A 242 14.17 -12.78 -15.50
N VAL A 243 13.04 -12.61 -14.83
CA VAL A 243 12.66 -13.42 -13.69
C VAL A 243 11.79 -14.58 -14.15
N ASP A 244 12.13 -15.77 -13.64
CA ASP A 244 11.28 -16.95 -13.77
C ASP A 244 9.99 -16.73 -12.97
N THR A 245 9.01 -16.14 -13.66
CA THR A 245 7.73 -15.73 -13.08
C THR A 245 6.99 -16.92 -12.47
N CYS A 246 7.12 -18.10 -13.08
CA CYS A 246 6.55 -19.34 -12.56
C CYS A 246 7.09 -19.65 -11.17
N LYS A 247 8.42 -19.64 -11.01
CA LYS A 247 9.08 -19.89 -9.72
C LYS A 247 8.74 -18.85 -8.67
N VAL A 248 8.74 -17.56 -9.02
CA VAL A 248 8.41 -16.51 -8.04
C VAL A 248 6.97 -16.60 -7.55
N LEU A 249 6.02 -16.92 -8.43
CA LEU A 249 4.64 -17.16 -8.02
C LEU A 249 4.50 -18.42 -7.16
N GLN A 250 5.21 -19.49 -7.51
CA GLN A 250 5.27 -20.72 -6.70
C GLN A 250 5.78 -20.42 -5.29
N TRP A 251 6.94 -19.75 -5.16
CA TRP A 251 7.50 -19.33 -3.88
C TRP A 251 6.54 -18.45 -3.08
N GLY A 252 5.82 -17.55 -3.77
CA GLY A 252 4.78 -16.73 -3.16
C GLY A 252 3.65 -17.56 -2.55
N THR A 253 3.14 -18.56 -3.29
CA THR A 253 2.08 -19.44 -2.81
C THR A 253 2.54 -20.42 -1.72
N GLU A 254 3.81 -20.83 -1.72
CA GLU A 254 4.40 -21.68 -0.67
C GLU A 254 4.58 -20.91 0.64
N ASN A 255 5.12 -19.70 0.58
CA ASN A 255 5.37 -18.88 1.78
C ASN A 255 4.12 -18.17 2.32
N LEU A 256 3.16 -17.84 1.45
CA LEU A 256 1.95 -17.10 1.78
C LEU A 256 0.71 -17.84 1.25
N CYS A 257 0.55 -19.10 1.69
CA CYS A 257 -0.54 -19.99 1.25
C CYS A 257 -1.94 -19.44 1.48
N LEU A 258 -2.11 -18.53 2.45
CA LEU A 258 -3.39 -17.88 2.76
C LEU A 258 -3.74 -16.71 1.80
N SER A 259 -2.88 -16.36 0.84
CA SER A 259 -3.17 -15.29 -0.11
C SER A 259 -3.88 -15.82 -1.35
N SER A 260 -5.21 -15.71 -1.38
CA SER A 260 -6.02 -16.04 -2.57
C SER A 260 -5.58 -15.26 -3.82
N LYS A 261 -5.05 -14.04 -3.62
CA LYS A 261 -4.53 -13.21 -4.71
C LYS A 261 -3.31 -13.84 -5.37
N LEU A 262 -2.34 -14.35 -4.61
CA LEU A 262 -1.15 -15.01 -5.18
C LEU A 262 -1.53 -16.27 -5.97
N TRP A 263 -2.44 -17.09 -5.43
CA TRP A 263 -2.99 -18.24 -6.16
C TRP A 263 -3.67 -17.83 -7.47
N SER A 264 -4.51 -16.78 -7.43
CA SER A 264 -5.18 -16.28 -8.64
C SER A 264 -4.18 -15.78 -9.69
N TRP A 265 -3.08 -15.15 -9.27
CA TRP A 265 -2.03 -14.68 -10.17
C TRP A 265 -1.24 -15.84 -10.77
N ARG A 266 -0.91 -16.87 -9.97
CA ARG A 266 -0.25 -18.09 -10.44
C ARG A 266 -1.10 -18.81 -11.51
N LEU A 267 -2.40 -18.98 -11.25
CA LEU A 267 -3.33 -19.55 -12.22
C LEU A 267 -3.42 -18.71 -13.50
N ARG A 268 -3.59 -17.38 -13.39
CA ARG A 268 -3.63 -16.47 -14.55
C ARG A 268 -2.36 -16.52 -15.39
N TYR A 269 -1.20 -16.70 -14.76
CA TYR A 269 0.07 -16.82 -15.45
C TYR A 269 0.10 -18.07 -16.35
N HIS A 270 -0.23 -19.25 -15.82
CA HIS A 270 -0.27 -20.48 -16.62
C HIS A 270 -1.36 -20.43 -17.70
N LEU A 271 -2.55 -19.90 -17.37
CA LEU A 271 -3.64 -19.70 -18.33
C LEU A 271 -3.22 -18.77 -19.48
N GLY A 272 -2.52 -17.67 -19.19
CA GLY A 272 -2.02 -16.74 -20.20
C GLY A 272 -0.91 -17.31 -21.08
N LYS A 273 -0.22 -18.37 -20.63
CA LYS A 273 0.78 -19.11 -21.41
C LYS A 273 0.19 -20.33 -22.14
N SER A 274 -1.11 -20.58 -21.99
CA SER A 274 -1.77 -21.81 -22.48
C SER A 274 -1.11 -23.09 -21.94
N ASP A 275 -0.54 -23.03 -20.73
CA ASP A 275 0.13 -24.15 -20.08
C ASP A 275 -0.87 -24.96 -19.24
N SER A 276 -1.54 -25.91 -19.90
CA SER A 276 -2.59 -26.72 -19.27
C SER A 276 -2.07 -27.67 -18.18
N GLU A 277 -0.83 -28.12 -18.28
CA GLU A 277 -0.22 -28.97 -17.27
C GLU A 277 0.07 -28.17 -15.99
N GLY A 278 0.61 -26.95 -16.14
CA GLY A 278 0.82 -26.03 -15.03
C GLY A 278 -0.47 -25.64 -14.32
N VAL A 279 -1.54 -25.33 -15.05
CA VAL A 279 -2.84 -25.03 -14.42
C VAL A 279 -3.37 -26.21 -13.60
N ARG A 280 -3.26 -27.43 -14.14
CA ARG A 280 -3.71 -28.66 -13.44
C ARG A 280 -2.89 -28.91 -12.18
N ALA A 281 -1.56 -28.73 -12.24
CA ALA A 281 -0.69 -28.87 -11.08
C ALA A 281 -1.11 -27.92 -9.95
N VAL A 282 -1.34 -26.64 -10.28
CA VAL A 282 -1.78 -25.64 -9.29
C VAL A 282 -3.15 -25.96 -8.71
N LEU A 283 -4.12 -26.40 -9.52
CA LEU A 283 -5.44 -26.81 -9.02
C LEU A 283 -5.35 -28.01 -8.08
N LYS A 284 -4.49 -28.99 -8.39
CA LYS A 284 -4.26 -30.14 -7.52
C LYS A 284 -3.64 -29.72 -6.18
N GLU A 285 -2.72 -28.77 -6.19
CA GLU A 285 -2.17 -28.18 -4.95
C GLU A 285 -3.28 -27.49 -4.13
N ILE A 286 -4.17 -26.75 -4.79
CA ILE A 286 -5.31 -26.08 -4.14
C ILE A 286 -6.24 -27.09 -3.47
N SER A 287 -6.68 -28.11 -4.20
CA SER A 287 -7.59 -29.15 -3.67
C SER A 287 -6.96 -30.00 -2.57
N SER A 288 -5.62 -30.13 -2.57
CA SER A 288 -4.92 -30.88 -1.53
C SER A 288 -4.79 -30.10 -0.22
N ASN A 289 -5.00 -28.78 -0.23
CA ASN A 289 -4.82 -27.93 0.94
C ASN A 289 -6.13 -27.20 1.30
N PRO A 290 -6.86 -27.67 2.34
CA PRO A 290 -8.14 -27.10 2.73
C PRO A 290 -8.04 -25.68 3.30
N ASP A 291 -6.86 -25.26 3.77
CA ASP A 291 -6.67 -23.97 4.44
C ASP A 291 -6.59 -22.80 3.44
N ILE A 292 -6.48 -23.07 2.14
CA ILE A 292 -6.43 -22.03 1.12
C ILE A 292 -7.79 -21.33 1.07
N PRO A 293 -7.84 -20.00 1.26
CA PRO A 293 -9.09 -19.28 1.20
C PRO A 293 -9.57 -19.12 -0.24
N ASP A 294 -10.89 -19.04 -0.38
CA ASP A 294 -11.57 -18.70 -1.65
C ASP A 294 -11.32 -19.69 -2.81
N GLN A 295 -11.16 -20.98 -2.50
CA GLN A 295 -10.93 -22.04 -3.49
C GLN A 295 -12.02 -22.06 -4.57
N VAL A 296 -13.27 -21.80 -4.20
CA VAL A 296 -14.39 -21.75 -5.15
C VAL A 296 -14.13 -20.74 -6.27
N ASN A 297 -13.68 -19.52 -5.94
CA ASN A 297 -13.41 -18.52 -6.98
C ASN A 297 -12.14 -18.85 -7.80
N LEU A 298 -11.15 -19.51 -7.20
CA LEU A 298 -9.97 -20.00 -7.94
C LEU A 298 -10.36 -21.07 -8.97
N TRP A 299 -11.22 -22.02 -8.59
CA TRP A 299 -11.79 -23.02 -9.49
C TRP A 299 -12.63 -22.38 -10.60
N LEU A 300 -13.54 -21.46 -10.24
CA LEU A 300 -14.38 -20.76 -11.21
C LEU A 300 -13.58 -19.92 -12.20
N LEU A 301 -12.47 -19.32 -11.77
CA LEU A 301 -11.56 -18.58 -12.65
C LEU A 301 -11.02 -19.49 -13.77
N VAL A 302 -10.51 -20.66 -13.40
CA VAL A 302 -9.95 -21.62 -14.36
C VAL A 302 -11.04 -22.17 -15.30
N LEU A 303 -12.18 -22.57 -14.74
CA LEU A 303 -13.30 -23.12 -15.51
C LEU A 303 -13.81 -22.11 -16.54
N ARG A 304 -13.98 -20.84 -16.17
CA ARG A 304 -14.40 -19.78 -17.09
C ARG A 304 -13.40 -19.54 -18.22
N CYS A 305 -12.10 -19.62 -17.94
CA CYS A 305 -11.07 -19.49 -18.97
C CYS A 305 -11.10 -20.67 -19.95
N TYR A 306 -11.14 -21.92 -19.45
CA TYR A 306 -11.19 -23.09 -20.33
C TYR A 306 -12.50 -23.22 -21.10
N GLN A 307 -13.63 -22.75 -20.57
CA GLN A 307 -14.88 -22.68 -21.34
C GLN A 307 -14.72 -21.91 -22.67
N ILE A 308 -13.82 -20.93 -22.72
CA ILE A 308 -13.52 -20.11 -23.90
C ILE A 308 -12.39 -20.73 -24.73
N ILE A 309 -11.36 -21.26 -24.06
CA ILE A 309 -10.13 -21.74 -24.72
C ILE A 309 -10.27 -23.18 -25.23
N ASP A 310 -10.76 -24.09 -24.40
CA ASP A 310 -10.89 -25.53 -24.69
C ASP A 310 -12.08 -26.15 -23.94
N SER A 311 -13.17 -26.34 -24.70
CA SER A 311 -14.44 -26.87 -24.18
C SER A 311 -14.35 -28.33 -23.68
N ASN A 312 -13.36 -29.11 -24.13
CA ASN A 312 -13.18 -30.49 -23.70
C ASN A 312 -12.42 -30.55 -22.37
N GLU A 313 -11.37 -29.75 -22.22
CA GLU A 313 -10.67 -29.62 -20.93
C GLU A 313 -11.58 -28.98 -19.88
N ALA A 314 -12.44 -28.03 -20.25
CA ALA A 314 -13.47 -27.51 -19.36
C ALA A 314 -14.39 -28.62 -18.83
N GLU A 315 -14.83 -29.56 -19.68
CA GLU A 315 -15.69 -30.67 -19.27
C GLU A 315 -15.01 -31.59 -18.25
N ARG A 316 -13.73 -31.93 -18.49
CA ARG A 316 -12.93 -32.72 -17.56
C ARG A 316 -12.76 -32.03 -16.21
N LEU A 317 -12.42 -30.74 -16.22
CA LEU A 317 -12.25 -29.95 -15.01
C LEU A 317 -13.54 -29.79 -14.23
N TRP A 318 -14.69 -29.69 -14.92
CA TRP A 318 -15.99 -29.71 -14.24
C TRP A 318 -16.26 -31.05 -13.54
N ASP A 319 -16.01 -32.17 -14.20
CA ASP A 319 -16.19 -33.50 -13.61
C ASP A 319 -15.28 -33.74 -12.40
N GLU A 320 -14.08 -33.18 -12.39
CA GLU A 320 -13.15 -33.19 -11.26
C GLU A 320 -13.63 -32.26 -10.13
N GLY A 321 -13.93 -30.99 -10.45
CA GLY A 321 -14.30 -29.98 -9.46
C GLY A 321 -15.62 -30.31 -8.74
N VAL A 322 -16.57 -30.95 -9.41
CA VAL A 322 -17.85 -31.39 -8.80
C VAL A 322 -17.66 -32.49 -7.76
N LYS A 323 -16.58 -33.27 -7.86
CA LYS A 323 -16.21 -34.33 -6.91
C LYS A 323 -15.39 -33.80 -5.74
N ASP A 324 -14.88 -32.58 -5.83
CA ASP A 324 -14.09 -31.96 -4.77
C ASP A 324 -14.93 -31.77 -3.49
N PRO A 325 -14.44 -32.21 -2.31
CA PRO A 325 -15.19 -32.13 -1.05
C PRO A 325 -15.54 -30.70 -0.61
N ILE A 326 -14.72 -29.71 -0.98
CA ILE A 326 -14.82 -28.32 -0.51
C ILE A 326 -15.63 -27.50 -1.51
N VAL A 327 -15.25 -27.53 -2.79
CA VAL A 327 -15.87 -26.68 -3.81
C VAL A 327 -17.02 -27.37 -4.55
N GLY A 328 -17.10 -28.70 -4.51
CA GLY A 328 -18.00 -29.48 -5.35
C GLY A 328 -19.48 -29.16 -5.15
N ALA A 329 -19.93 -28.87 -3.92
CA ALA A 329 -21.32 -28.47 -3.67
C ALA A 329 -21.70 -27.19 -4.43
N VAL A 330 -20.82 -26.20 -4.46
CA VAL A 330 -21.05 -24.93 -5.16
C VAL A 330 -20.88 -25.09 -6.68
N LEU A 331 -19.88 -25.87 -7.10
CA LEU A 331 -19.63 -26.13 -8.51
C LEU A 331 -20.75 -26.95 -9.17
N LYS A 332 -21.43 -27.85 -8.47
CA LYS A 332 -22.57 -28.63 -9.01
C LYS A 332 -23.65 -27.75 -9.64
N GLY A 333 -24.06 -26.68 -8.95
CA GLY A 333 -25.05 -25.76 -9.48
C GLY A 333 -24.60 -25.11 -10.79
N ARG A 334 -23.34 -24.64 -10.82
CA ARG A 334 -22.75 -24.00 -12.01
C ARG A 334 -22.44 -24.97 -13.15
N TYR A 335 -22.10 -26.21 -12.82
CA TYR A 335 -21.86 -27.26 -13.80
C TYR A 335 -23.14 -27.61 -14.56
N ILE A 336 -24.27 -27.70 -13.86
CA ILE A 336 -25.56 -27.97 -14.50
C ILE A 336 -25.94 -26.81 -15.44
N GLU A 337 -25.76 -25.55 -15.00
CA GLU A 337 -25.97 -24.38 -15.87
C GLU A 337 -25.12 -24.49 -17.16
N TRP A 338 -23.84 -24.83 -17.03
CA TRP A 338 -22.94 -24.97 -18.17
C TRP A 338 -23.30 -26.17 -19.08
N LEU A 339 -23.61 -27.33 -18.52
CA LEU A 339 -24.05 -28.50 -19.28
C LEU A 339 -25.33 -28.21 -20.06
N ALA A 340 -26.24 -27.44 -19.45
CA ALA A 340 -27.49 -27.06 -20.05
C ALA A 340 -27.29 -26.07 -21.22
N MET A 341 -26.28 -25.20 -21.14
CA MET A 341 -25.82 -24.38 -22.26
C MET A 341 -25.16 -25.20 -23.38
N LYS A 342 -24.32 -26.21 -23.05
CA LYS A 342 -23.52 -26.95 -24.05
C LYS A 342 -24.26 -28.13 -24.72
N LYS A 343 -25.10 -28.86 -23.99
CA LYS A 343 -25.72 -30.14 -24.44
C LYS A 343 -27.25 -30.05 -24.64
N GLY A 344 -27.82 -28.85 -24.52
CA GLY A 344 -29.20 -28.57 -24.93
C GLY A 344 -30.30 -29.02 -23.96
N ASN A 345 -31.54 -28.91 -24.47
CA ASN A 345 -32.83 -28.91 -23.76
C ASN A 345 -33.02 -29.98 -22.69
N TYR A 346 -32.59 -31.21 -22.96
CA TYR A 346 -32.78 -32.34 -22.06
C TYR A 346 -32.17 -32.09 -20.67
N ILE A 347 -31.04 -31.38 -20.60
CA ILE A 347 -30.36 -31.10 -19.33
C ILE A 347 -31.06 -29.98 -18.56
N TRP A 348 -31.54 -28.92 -19.24
CA TRP A 348 -32.41 -27.92 -18.60
C TRP A 348 -33.67 -28.54 -18.03
N MET A 349 -34.28 -29.47 -18.76
CA MET A 349 -35.46 -30.20 -18.30
C MET A 349 -35.18 -31.06 -17.06
N ARG A 350 -34.01 -31.71 -17.01
CA ARG A 350 -33.57 -32.46 -15.82
C ARG A 350 -33.24 -31.54 -14.63
N TYR A 351 -32.66 -30.37 -14.87
CA TYR A 351 -32.35 -29.39 -13.83
C TYR A 351 -33.61 -28.78 -13.22
N ILE A 352 -34.59 -28.42 -14.05
CA ILE A 352 -35.90 -27.97 -13.61
C ILE A 352 -36.58 -29.03 -12.73
N LYS A 353 -36.52 -30.31 -13.12
CA LYS A 353 -37.06 -31.41 -12.30
C LYS A 353 -36.33 -31.55 -10.96
N PHE A 354 -35.01 -31.40 -10.93
CA PHE A 354 -34.23 -31.42 -9.69
C PHE A 354 -34.60 -30.24 -8.76
N VAL A 355 -34.66 -29.02 -9.28
CA VAL A 355 -35.05 -27.83 -8.51
C VAL A 355 -36.50 -27.93 -8.02
N ALA A 356 -37.39 -28.52 -8.80
CA ALA A 356 -38.78 -28.77 -8.39
C ALA A 356 -38.87 -29.77 -7.23
N GLN A 357 -38.03 -30.81 -7.22
CA GLN A 357 -37.97 -31.80 -6.13
C GLN A 357 -37.39 -31.22 -4.85
N GLU A 358 -36.25 -30.51 -4.91
CA GLU A 358 -35.62 -29.92 -3.72
C GLU A 358 -36.44 -28.79 -3.10
N SER A 359 -37.11 -27.99 -3.93
CA SER A 359 -37.87 -26.84 -3.46
C SER A 359 -39.32 -27.16 -3.05
N LYS A 360 -39.69 -28.44 -2.96
CA LYS A 360 -41.08 -28.91 -2.75
C LYS A 360 -42.09 -28.22 -3.68
N GLY A 361 -41.71 -27.99 -4.94
CA GLY A 361 -42.57 -27.34 -5.93
C GLY A 361 -42.69 -25.81 -5.79
N SER A 362 -41.70 -25.12 -5.21
CA SER A 362 -41.67 -23.66 -5.12
C SER A 362 -41.64 -23.00 -6.51
N LYS A 363 -42.81 -22.62 -7.03
CA LYS A 363 -43.00 -22.00 -8.34
C LYS A 363 -42.02 -20.86 -8.67
N PRO A 364 -41.72 -19.89 -7.76
CA PRO A 364 -40.83 -18.77 -8.11
C PRO A 364 -39.39 -19.19 -8.45
N LYS A 365 -38.88 -20.26 -7.83
CA LYS A 365 -37.53 -20.77 -8.10
C LYS A 365 -37.49 -21.52 -9.44
N ILE A 366 -38.56 -22.26 -9.74
CA ILE A 366 -38.71 -23.01 -11.00
C ILE A 366 -38.85 -22.03 -12.18
N THR A 367 -39.67 -20.99 -12.05
CA THR A 367 -39.85 -19.95 -13.07
C THR A 367 -38.54 -19.21 -13.37
N LYS A 368 -37.76 -18.86 -12.35
CA LYS A 368 -36.45 -18.22 -12.55
C LYS A 368 -35.47 -19.09 -13.36
N VAL A 369 -35.46 -20.40 -13.12
CA VAL A 369 -34.62 -21.35 -13.86
C VAL A 369 -35.13 -21.54 -15.30
N TYR A 370 -36.46 -21.56 -15.49
CA TYR A 370 -37.08 -21.58 -16.83
C TYR A 370 -36.73 -20.32 -17.65
N ASP A 371 -36.86 -19.14 -17.06
CA ASP A 371 -36.55 -17.87 -17.73
C ASP A 371 -35.06 -17.82 -18.13
N GLN A 372 -34.18 -18.31 -17.25
CA GLN A 372 -32.75 -18.41 -17.52
C GLN A 372 -32.46 -19.40 -18.66
N ALA A 373 -33.17 -20.54 -18.74
CA ALA A 373 -33.03 -21.52 -19.80
C ALA A 373 -33.43 -20.95 -21.18
N VAL A 374 -34.58 -20.29 -21.26
CA VAL A 374 -35.08 -19.67 -22.50
C VAL A 374 -34.14 -18.57 -23.01
N GLN A 375 -33.48 -17.82 -22.11
CA GLN A 375 -32.53 -16.78 -22.47
C GLN A 375 -31.15 -17.30 -22.93
N THR A 376 -30.79 -18.54 -22.58
CA THR A 376 -29.42 -19.05 -22.78
C THR A 376 -29.32 -20.18 -23.80
N LEU A 377 -30.42 -20.80 -24.18
CA LEU A 377 -30.47 -21.80 -25.26
C LEU A 377 -30.27 -21.16 -26.64
N GLU A 378 -29.65 -21.90 -27.55
CA GLU A 378 -29.61 -21.54 -28.98
C GLU A 378 -31.03 -21.45 -29.54
N SER A 379 -31.28 -20.49 -30.44
CA SER A 379 -32.64 -20.15 -30.92
C SER A 379 -33.40 -21.37 -31.47
N GLU A 380 -32.70 -22.33 -32.08
CA GLU A 380 -33.29 -23.54 -32.66
C GLU A 380 -33.76 -24.55 -31.60
N LEU A 381 -33.20 -24.47 -30.39
CA LEU A 381 -33.50 -25.36 -29.28
C LEU A 381 -34.56 -24.78 -28.34
N VAL A 382 -34.77 -23.47 -28.34
CA VAL A 382 -35.74 -22.80 -27.45
C VAL A 382 -37.16 -23.31 -27.65
N ASP A 383 -37.63 -23.46 -28.89
CA ASP A 383 -39.00 -23.92 -29.17
C ASP A 383 -39.25 -25.37 -28.76
N VAL A 384 -38.25 -26.22 -28.95
CA VAL A 384 -38.26 -27.62 -28.50
C VAL A 384 -38.28 -27.69 -26.97
N PHE A 385 -37.48 -26.85 -26.30
CA PHE A 385 -37.44 -26.76 -24.84
C PHE A 385 -38.77 -26.30 -24.24
N ILE A 386 -39.36 -25.23 -24.79
CA ILE A 386 -40.66 -24.70 -24.31
C ILE A 386 -41.75 -25.75 -24.49
N SER A 387 -41.73 -26.48 -25.60
CA SER A 387 -42.68 -27.56 -25.88
C SER A 387 -42.54 -28.72 -24.88
N GLU A 388 -41.31 -29.17 -24.61
CA GLU A 388 -41.03 -30.20 -23.61
C GLU A 388 -41.36 -29.76 -22.18
N TYR A 389 -41.10 -28.50 -21.83
CA TYR A 389 -41.46 -27.91 -20.54
C TYR A 389 -42.97 -27.92 -20.32
N ARG A 390 -43.75 -27.46 -21.31
CA ARG A 390 -45.22 -27.47 -21.26
C ARG A 390 -45.79 -28.88 -21.14
N LEU A 391 -45.20 -29.85 -21.84
CA LEU A 391 -45.59 -31.26 -21.74
C LEU A 391 -45.31 -31.84 -20.34
N ASN A 392 -44.16 -31.51 -19.74
CA ASN A 392 -43.82 -31.96 -18.38
C ASN A 392 -44.57 -31.22 -17.27
N GLU A 393 -44.93 -29.94 -17.46
CA GLU A 393 -45.78 -29.21 -16.52
C GLU A 393 -47.15 -29.90 -16.38
N ALA A 394 -47.69 -30.43 -17.48
CA ALA A 394 -48.90 -31.24 -17.47
C ALA A 394 -48.74 -32.58 -16.70
N GLU A 395 -47.56 -33.19 -16.72
CA GLU A 395 -47.25 -34.40 -15.94
C GLU A 395 -47.01 -34.12 -14.45
N ILE A 396 -46.33 -33.03 -14.12
CA ILE A 396 -46.09 -32.58 -12.74
C ILE A 396 -47.43 -32.19 -12.07
N LEU A 397 -48.35 -31.56 -12.80
CA LEU A 397 -49.71 -31.27 -12.35
C LEU A 397 -50.57 -32.54 -12.20
N ARG A 398 -50.41 -33.55 -13.08
CA ARG A 398 -51.09 -34.86 -12.95
C ARG A 398 -50.60 -35.67 -11.75
N SER A 399 -49.31 -35.58 -11.43
CA SER A 399 -48.68 -36.25 -10.28
C SER A 399 -49.19 -35.69 -8.94
N ASN A 400 -49.36 -34.35 -8.85
CA ASN A 400 -49.96 -33.70 -7.68
C ASN A 400 -51.46 -33.95 -7.53
N ARG A 401 -52.20 -34.15 -8.64
CA ARG A 401 -53.63 -34.54 -8.57
C ARG A 401 -53.83 -35.97 -8.05
N ARG A 402 -52.95 -36.92 -8.39
CA ARG A 402 -53.06 -38.31 -7.90
C ARG A 402 -52.85 -38.43 -6.40
N LEU A 403 -52.00 -37.58 -5.80
CA LEU A 403 -51.79 -37.52 -4.35
C LEU A 403 -52.99 -36.90 -3.60
N LEU A 404 -53.81 -36.08 -4.26
CA LEU A 404 -55.02 -35.48 -3.67
C LEU A 404 -56.28 -36.33 -3.84
N THR A 405 -56.24 -37.38 -4.68
CA THR A 405 -57.34 -38.35 -4.85
C THR A 405 -57.14 -39.66 -4.09
N GLN A 406 -56.06 -39.77 -3.29
CA GLN A 406 -55.81 -40.91 -2.38
C GLN A 406 -55.86 -40.51 -0.89
N LEU A 407 -56.33 -39.30 -0.59
CA LEU A 407 -56.95 -38.92 0.68
C LEU A 407 -58.46 -38.88 0.47
#